data_AF-A0AA35WV95-F1
#
_entry.id   AF-A0AA35WV95-F1
#
_cell.length_a   1.000
_cell.length_b   1.000
_cell.length_c   1.000
_cell.angle_alpha   90.00
_cell.angle_beta   90.00
_cell.angle_gamma   90.00
#
_symmetry.space_group_name_H-M   'P 1'
#
loop_
_entity.id
_entity.type
_entity.pdbx_description
1 polymer ?
#
loop_
_entity_poly.entity_id
_entity_poly.type
_entity_poly.pdbx_seq_one_letter_code
_entity_poly.pdbx_strand_id
1 'polypeptide(L)'
;IFYRKTVHYHLSWDKNLDQCSVAIAPYGGPIALLQKLSKSGGDSKSILIYSQAGNPISSIPWEGGRLIGMGWNSNEDLICILEEGTMAAYSINGLLKYSRPVSRV
;
A
#
# COMPACT_ATOMS: atom_id res chain seq x y z
N ILE A 1 -3.28 8.77 -45.15
CA ILE A 1 -3.30 9.32 -43.77
C ILE A 1 -3.11 8.13 -42.83
N PHE A 2 -2.03 8.10 -42.05
CA PHE A 2 -1.71 6.97 -41.17
C PHE A 2 -2.00 7.35 -39.71
N TYR A 3 -2.79 6.52 -39.03
CA TYR A 3 -2.99 6.59 -37.58
C TYR A 3 -2.14 5.49 -36.93
N ARG A 4 -1.35 5.85 -35.91
CA ARG A 4 -0.63 4.90 -35.06
C ARG A 4 -0.96 5.16 -33.60
N LYS A 5 -1.56 4.16 -32.95
CA LYS A 5 -1.76 4.17 -31.49
C LYS A 5 -0.48 3.70 -30.80
N THR A 6 0.12 4.56 -29.98
CA THR A 6 1.30 4.20 -29.17
C THR A 6 0.85 3.71 -27.81
N VAL A 7 1.25 2.48 -27.44
CA VAL A 7 1.02 1.94 -26.10
C VAL A 7 2.05 2.57 -25.16
N HIS A 8 1.58 3.26 -24.11
CA HIS A 8 2.43 4.01 -23.18
C HIS A 8 3.06 3.12 -22.09
N TYR A 9 2.35 2.10 -21.63
CA TYR A 9 2.88 1.09 -20.70
C TYR A 9 2.00 -0.16 -20.72
N HIS A 10 2.57 -1.27 -20.28
CA HIS A 10 1.85 -2.53 -20.06
C HIS A 10 1.36 -2.60 -18.60
N LEU A 11 0.12 -3.02 -18.42
CA LEU A 11 -0.46 -3.29 -17.11
C LEU A 11 -0.15 -4.75 -16.74
N SER A 12 0.61 -4.94 -15.67
CA SER A 12 1.10 -6.24 -15.19
C SER A 12 0.34 -6.74 -13.95
N TRP A 13 -0.88 -6.24 -13.74
CA TRP A 13 -1.69 -6.59 -12.57
C TRP A 13 -2.23 -8.02 -12.68
N ASP A 14 -1.78 -8.87 -11.76
CA ASP A 14 -2.31 -10.21 -11.54
C ASP A 14 -2.46 -10.46 -10.04
N LYS A 15 -3.37 -9.72 -9.40
CA LYS A 15 -3.63 -9.79 -7.95
C LYS A 15 -5.13 -9.83 -7.67
N ASN A 16 -5.52 -10.75 -6.79
CA ASN A 16 -6.88 -10.81 -6.27
C ASN A 16 -7.06 -9.74 -5.17
N LEU A 17 -7.88 -8.73 -5.46
CA LEU A 17 -8.09 -7.58 -4.56
C LEU A 17 -9.16 -7.84 -3.49
N ASP A 18 -10.01 -8.85 -3.65
CA ASP A 18 -11.11 -9.12 -2.71
C ASP A 18 -10.57 -9.42 -1.30
N GLN A 19 -9.46 -10.15 -1.28
CA GLN A 19 -8.74 -10.53 -0.05
C GLN A 19 -7.67 -9.52 0.36
N CYS A 20 -7.57 -8.36 -0.29
CA CYS A 20 -6.58 -7.34 0.03
C CYS A 20 -7.22 -6.08 0.60
N SER A 21 -6.51 -5.42 1.52
CA SER A 21 -6.71 -4.01 1.84
C SER A 21 -5.87 -3.20 0.88
N VAL A 22 -6.49 -2.24 0.19
CA VAL A 22 -5.87 -1.48 -0.90
C VAL A 22 -5.89 0.01 -0.55
N ALA A 23 -4.77 0.70 -0.78
CA ALA A 23 -4.69 2.15 -0.70
C ALA A 23 -3.98 2.70 -1.93
N ILE A 24 -4.58 3.70 -2.57
CA ILE A 24 -4.07 4.30 -3.81
C ILE A 24 -3.56 5.69 -3.48
N ALA A 25 -2.36 6.03 -3.95
CA ALA A 25 -1.80 7.36 -3.78
C ALA A 25 -2.53 8.38 -4.66
N PRO A 26 -2.59 9.65 -4.24
CA PRO A 26 -3.16 10.71 -5.06
C PRO A 26 -2.39 10.88 -6.38
N TYR A 27 -3.01 11.54 -7.36
CA TYR A 27 -2.40 11.92 -8.64
C TYR A 27 -1.85 10.77 -9.51
N GLY A 28 -2.34 9.54 -9.31
CA GLY A 28 -1.89 8.37 -10.08
C GLY A 28 -0.55 7.81 -9.59
N GLY A 29 -0.21 8.07 -8.33
CA GLY A 29 0.96 7.52 -7.67
C GLY A 29 0.84 6.01 -7.33
N PRO A 30 1.68 5.51 -6.42
CA PRO A 30 1.75 4.09 -6.08
C PRO A 30 0.48 3.52 -5.43
N ILE A 31 0.34 2.20 -5.49
CA ILE A 31 -0.74 1.44 -4.88
C ILE A 31 -0.15 0.53 -3.81
N ALA A 32 -0.60 0.66 -2.57
CA ALA A 32 -0.27 -0.22 -1.46
C ALA A 32 -1.31 -1.33 -1.32
N LEU A 33 -0.82 -2.55 -1.14
CA LEU A 33 -1.61 -3.76 -0.93
C LEU A 33 -1.17 -4.45 0.35
N LEU A 34 -2.13 -4.78 1.21
CA LEU A 34 -1.93 -5.66 2.35
C LEU A 34 -2.92 -6.81 2.27
N GLN A 35 -2.43 -8.05 2.28
CA GLN A 35 -3.31 -9.21 2.27
C GLN A 35 -4.05 -9.33 3.61
N LYS A 36 -5.38 -9.42 3.55
CA LYS A 36 -6.23 -9.71 4.71
C LYS A 36 -5.92 -11.15 5.13
N LEU A 37 -5.92 -11.41 6.43
CA LEU A 37 -5.68 -12.74 6.99
C LEU A 37 -6.60 -13.77 6.31
N SER A 38 -6.01 -14.73 5.58
CA SER A 38 -6.69 -15.98 5.31
C SER A 38 -6.87 -16.73 6.63
N LYS A 39 -7.98 -17.45 6.79
CA LYS A 39 -8.33 -18.19 8.02
C LYS A 39 -7.29 -19.26 8.39
N SER A 40 -6.42 -19.64 7.46
CA SER A 40 -5.28 -20.54 7.63
C SER A 40 -4.03 -19.71 7.97
N GLY A 41 -3.77 -19.53 9.26
CA GLY A 41 -2.66 -18.73 9.76
C GLY A 41 -1.28 -19.21 9.30
N GLY A 42 -0.39 -18.27 8.99
CA GLY A 42 1.03 -18.57 8.76
C GLY A 42 1.83 -17.56 7.96
N ASP A 43 1.20 -16.73 7.10
CA ASP A 43 1.97 -15.80 6.28
C ASP A 43 2.35 -14.53 7.03
N SER A 44 3.64 -14.21 6.99
CA SER A 44 4.17 -12.91 7.40
C SER A 44 3.45 -11.83 6.59
N LYS A 45 2.72 -10.96 7.32
CA LYS A 45 2.03 -9.85 6.67
C LYS A 45 3.08 -8.90 6.14
N SER A 46 3.00 -8.56 4.87
CA SER A 46 3.80 -7.48 4.30
C SER A 46 2.89 -6.54 3.54
N ILE A 47 3.16 -5.24 3.67
CA ILE A 47 2.54 -4.25 2.80
C ILE A 47 3.40 -4.16 1.55
N LEU A 48 2.81 -4.49 0.41
CA LEU A 48 3.45 -4.44 -0.88
C LEU A 48 3.07 -3.12 -1.56
N ILE A 49 4.06 -2.36 -1.99
CA ILE A 49 3.86 -1.12 -2.75
C ILE A 49 4.15 -1.43 -4.21
N TYR A 50 3.20 -1.10 -5.07
CA TYR A 50 3.24 -1.29 -6.52
C TYR A 50 3.14 0.06 -7.22
N SER A 51 3.71 0.16 -8.42
CA SER A 51 3.44 1.27 -9.33
C SER A 51 2.01 1.15 -9.90
N GLN A 52 1.51 2.22 -10.51
CA GLN A 52 0.23 2.19 -11.23
C GLN A 52 0.18 1.13 -12.35
N ALA A 53 1.33 0.71 -12.88
CA ALA A 53 1.43 -0.33 -13.89
C ALA A 53 1.41 -1.76 -13.32
N GLY A 54 1.46 -1.92 -11.99
CA GLY A 54 1.50 -3.24 -11.33
C GLY A 54 2.90 -3.78 -11.11
N ASN A 55 3.94 -2.94 -11.26
CA ASN A 55 5.32 -3.35 -10.97
C ASN A 55 5.61 -3.18 -9.47
N PRO A 56 6.21 -4.17 -8.78
CA PRO A 56 6.55 -4.05 -7.37
C PRO A 56 7.63 -2.98 -7.19
N ILE A 57 7.43 -2.08 -6.22
CA ILE A 57 8.37 -1.00 -5.86
C ILE A 57 9.09 -1.38 -4.57
N SER A 58 8.34 -1.70 -3.51
CA SER A 58 8.90 -2.03 -2.20
C SER A 58 7.97 -2.94 -1.41
N SER A 59 8.52 -3.55 -0.37
CA SER A 59 7.80 -4.40 0.58
C SER A 59 8.15 -3.96 1.99
N ILE A 60 7.12 -3.72 2.80
CA ILE A 60 7.25 -3.35 4.20
C ILE A 60 6.86 -4.58 5.02
N PRO A 61 7.77 -5.19 5.80
CA PRO A 61 7.38 -6.24 6.73
C PRO A 61 6.41 -5.65 7.76
N TRP A 62 5.23 -6.25 7.87
CA TRP A 62 4.17 -5.82 8.77
C TRP A 62 4.13 -6.74 9.99
N GLU A 63 4.98 -6.42 10.95
CA GLU A 63 4.99 -7.04 12.29
C GLU A 63 3.99 -6.36 13.25
N GLY A 64 3.33 -5.29 12.79
CA GLY A 64 2.41 -4.51 13.61
C GLY A 64 1.10 -5.24 13.92
N GLY A 65 0.40 -4.74 14.94
CA GLY A 65 -0.92 -5.22 15.33
C GLY A 65 -2.00 -5.08 14.24
N ARG A 66 -3.27 -5.11 14.66
CA ARG A 66 -4.40 -5.05 13.73
C ARG A 66 -4.44 -3.68 13.03
N LEU A 67 -4.19 -3.67 11.73
CA LEU A 67 -4.38 -2.50 10.88
C LEU A 67 -5.88 -2.21 10.74
N ILE A 68 -6.29 -1.00 11.10
CA ILE A 68 -7.68 -0.52 10.97
C ILE A 68 -7.88 0.39 9.75
N GLY A 69 -6.81 1.03 9.27
CA GLY A 69 -6.87 1.92 8.12
C GLY A 69 -5.50 2.10 7.46
N MET A 70 -5.51 2.29 6.14
CA MET A 70 -4.33 2.55 5.34
C MET A 70 -4.68 3.54 4.24
N GLY A 71 -3.82 4.52 4.01
CA GLY A 71 -4.05 5.59 3.04
C GLY A 71 -2.76 6.33 2.72
N TRP A 72 -2.76 7.10 1.65
CA TRP A 72 -1.61 7.93 1.28
C TRP A 72 -1.89 9.40 1.57
N ASN A 73 -0.86 10.13 1.97
CA ASN A 73 -0.91 11.59 2.03
C ASN A 73 -0.49 12.22 0.68
N SER A 74 -0.59 13.55 0.58
CA SER A 74 -0.19 14.30 -0.62
C SER A 74 1.31 14.27 -0.93
N ASN A 75 2.14 13.81 0.00
CA ASN A 75 3.59 13.69 -0.14
C ASN A 75 4.02 12.26 -0.51
N GLU A 76 3.07 11.40 -0.93
CA GLU A 76 3.30 9.99 -1.23
C GLU A 76 3.88 9.20 -0.05
N ASP A 77 3.47 9.56 1.17
CA ASP A 77 3.72 8.74 2.35
C ASP A 77 2.50 7.87 2.64
N LEU A 78 2.75 6.58 2.80
CA LEU A 78 1.78 5.61 3.22
C LEU A 78 1.56 5.73 4.73
N ILE A 79 0.35 6.12 5.11
CA ILE A 79 -0.10 6.22 6.48
C ILE A 79 -0.85 4.93 6.85
N CYS A 80 -0.39 4.27 7.91
CA CYS A 80 -1.00 3.08 8.48
C CYS A 80 -1.51 3.40 9.89
N ILE A 81 -2.76 3.07 10.16
CA ILE A 81 -3.40 3.27 11.47
C ILE A 81 -3.65 1.91 12.10
N LEU A 82 -3.12 1.74 13.31
CA LEU A 82 -3.26 0.54 14.13
C LEU A 82 -4.45 0.69 15.10
N GLU A 83 -5.07 -0.44 15.45
CA GLU A 83 -6.16 -0.51 16.43
C GLU A 83 -5.78 0.05 17.81
N GLU A 84 -4.51 -0.09 18.19
CA GLU A 84 -3.96 0.45 19.45
C GLU A 84 -3.89 1.98 19.47
N GLY A 85 -4.27 2.66 18.37
CA GLY A 85 -4.21 4.11 18.27
C GLY A 85 -2.82 4.62 17.91
N THR A 86 -1.98 3.80 17.28
CA THR A 86 -0.68 4.25 16.73
C THR A 86 -0.81 4.49 15.23
N MET A 87 -0.24 5.59 14.75
CA MET A 87 -0.13 5.92 13.34
C MET A 87 1.33 5.88 12.91
N ALA A 88 1.63 5.08 11.90
CA ALA A 88 2.95 4.98 11.28
C ALA A 88 2.91 5.52 9.85
N ALA A 89 3.93 6.29 9.48
CA ALA A 89 4.11 6.82 8.13
C ALA A 89 5.33 6.18 7.48
N TYR A 90 5.15 5.63 6.28
CA TYR A 90 6.18 5.01 5.47
C TYR A 90 6.36 5.77 4.16
N SER A 91 7.60 5.90 3.70
CA SER A 91 7.89 6.39 2.35
C SER A 91 7.50 5.34 1.29
N ILE A 92 7.37 5.76 0.04
CA ILE A 92 7.19 4.86 -1.13
C ILE A 92 8.23 3.73 -1.21
N ASN A 93 9.44 3.96 -0.69
CA ASN A 93 10.52 2.97 -0.64
C ASN A 93 10.37 1.96 0.51
N GLY A 94 9.30 2.06 1.31
CA GLY A 94 9.05 1.19 2.46
C GLY A 94 9.79 1.59 3.73
N LEU A 95 10.45 2.74 3.75
CA LEU A 95 11.19 3.23 4.92
C LEU A 95 10.24 3.91 5.91
N LEU A 96 10.31 3.51 7.18
CA LEU A 96 9.59 4.18 8.26
C LEU A 96 10.10 5.62 8.42
N LYS A 97 9.20 6.60 8.28
CA LYS A 97 9.51 8.02 8.52
C LYS A 97 9.26 8.40 9.97
N TYR A 98 8.08 8.08 10.50
CA TYR A 98 7.75 8.33 11.89
C TYR A 98 6.61 7.41 12.34
N SER A 99 6.55 7.16 13.65
CA SER A 99 5.44 6.49 14.32
C SER A 99 5.03 7.32 15.53
N ARG A 100 3.73 7.61 15.66
CA ARG A 100 3.20 8.47 16.72
C ARG A 100 1.82 7.96 17.19
N PRO A 101 1.50 8.08 18.48
CA PRO A 101 0.15 7.82 18.96
C PRO A 101 -0.82 8.87 18.41
N VAL A 102 -2.00 8.44 18.00
CA VAL A 102 -3.14 9.28 17.65
C VAL A 102 -3.74 9.75 18.97
N SER A 103 -3.51 11.01 19.33
CA SER A 103 -4.14 11.63 20.49
C SER A 103 -5.65 11.58 20.34
N ARG A 104 -6.33 10.91 21.27
CA ARG A 104 -7.79 10.97 21.41
C ARG A 104 -8.18 12.40 21.74
N VAL A 105 -9.01 13.00 20.88
CA VAL A 105 -9.72 14.25 21.15
C VAL A 105 -10.83 13.99 22.15
#